data_AF-A0A1M5UZZ6-F1
#
_entry.id   AF-A0A1M5UZZ6-F1
#
_cell.length_a   1.000
_cell.length_b   1.000
_cell.length_c   1.000
_cell.angle_alpha   90.00
_cell.angle_beta   90.00
_cell.angle_gamma   90.00
#
_symmetry.space_group_name_H-M   'P 1'
#
loop_
_entity.id
_entity.type
_entity.pdbx_description
1 polymer ?
#
loop_
_entity_poly.entity_id
_entity_poly.type
_entity_poly.pdbx_seq_one_letter_code
_entity_poly.pdbx_strand_id
1 'polypeptide(L)' 'MKNPTFVAELHKRLGAPSSETVESLRLLKAFLKLAPAQRSEVIETVERLAIDAQASPDRPLS' A
#
# COMPACT_ATOMS: atom_id res chain seq x y z
N MET A 1 -13.10 22.18 7.19
CA MET A 1 -13.97 21.62 6.14
C MET A 1 -13.15 21.49 4.86
N LYS A 2 -12.97 20.30 4.30
CA LYS A 2 -12.19 20.15 3.04
C LYS A 2 -13.03 20.75 1.91
N ASN A 3 -12.52 21.79 1.26
CA ASN A 3 -13.20 22.45 0.14
C ASN A 3 -13.46 21.42 -0.96
N PRO A 4 -14.71 21.04 -1.25
CA PRO A 4 -15.03 20.03 -2.26
C PRO A 4 -14.52 20.45 -3.65
N THR A 5 -14.46 21.76 -3.91
CA THR A 5 -13.91 22.38 -5.12
C THR A 5 -12.42 22.08 -5.33
N PHE A 6 -11.64 21.99 -4.25
CA PHE A 6 -10.21 21.72 -4.33
C PHE A 6 -9.93 20.27 -4.75
N VAL A 7 -10.70 19.32 -4.22
CA VAL A 7 -10.54 17.89 -4.55
C VAL A 7 -10.91 17.62 -6.00
N ALA A 8 -11.99 18.24 -6.50
CA ALA A 8 -12.42 18.10 -7.90
C ALA A 8 -11.42 18.72 -8.90
N GLU A 9 -10.90 19.92 -8.60
CA GLU A 9 -9.89 20.59 -9.43
C GLU A 9 -8.56 19.82 -9.44
N LEU A 10 -8.15 19.29 -8.29
CA LEU A 10 -6.93 18.48 -8.18
C LEU A 10 -7.08 17.17 -8.97
N HIS A 11 -8.24 16.51 -8.88
CA HIS A 11 -8.54 15.29 -9.65
C HIS A 11 -8.52 15.56 -11.16
N LYS A 12 -9.04 16.71 -11.60
CA LYS A 12 -9.00 17.14 -13.01
C LYS A 12 -7.56 17.37 -13.52
N ARG A 13 -6.66 17.86 -12.66
CA ARG A 13 -5.26 18.14 -13.03
C ARG A 13 -4.34 16.93 -12.95
N LEU A 14 -4.53 16.08 -11.94
CA LEU A 14 -3.65 14.93 -11.66
C LEU A 14 -4.18 13.61 -12.22
N GLY A 15 -5.43 13.57 -12.67
CA GLY A 15 -6.10 12.34 -13.07
C GLY A 15 -6.51 11.47 -11.89
N ALA A 16 -7.23 10.39 -12.19
CA ALA A 16 -7.62 9.42 -11.18
C ALA A 16 -6.40 8.59 -10.75
N PRO A 17 -6.18 8.37 -9.44
CA PRO A 17 -5.13 7.48 -8.99
C PRO A 17 -5.38 6.06 -9.50
N SER A 18 -4.32 5.33 -9.82
CA SER A 18 -4.44 3.90 -10.16
C SER A 18 -5.00 3.11 -8.98
N SER A 19 -5.59 1.94 -9.24
CA SER A 19 -6.06 1.05 -8.18
C SER A 19 -4.93 0.71 -7.20
N GLU A 20 -3.72 0.46 -7.71
CA GLU A 20 -2.52 0.22 -6.91
C GLU A 20 -2.17 1.41 -6.00
N THR A 21 -2.28 2.64 -6.53
CA THR A 21 -2.05 3.86 -5.73
C THR A 21 -3.09 3.97 -4.61
N VAL A 22 -4.37 3.70 -4.91
CA VAL A 22 -5.44 3.75 -3.91
C VAL A 22 -5.20 2.72 -2.80
N GLU A 23 -4.85 1.49 -3.14
CA GLU A 23 -4.57 0.43 -2.16
C GLU A 23 -3.31 0.74 -1.33
N SER A 24 -2.25 1.26 -1.94
CA SER A 24 -1.04 1.69 -1.23
C SER A 24 -1.33 2.80 -0.22
N LEU A 25 -2.13 3.80 -0.59
CA LEU A 25 -2.57 4.87 0.31
C LEU A 25 -3.47 4.35 1.43
N ARG A 26 -4.33 3.36 1.14
CA ARG A 26 -5.16 2.70 2.15
C ARG A 26 -4.30 1.98 3.18
N LEU A 27 -3.29 1.24 2.73
CA LEU A 27 -2.33 0.55 3.59
C LEU A 27 -1.57 1.55 4.48
N LEU A 28 -1.01 2.61 3.89
CA LEU A 28 -0.32 3.66 4.64
C LEU A 28 -1.23 4.29 5.71
N LYS A 29 -2.47 4.62 5.35
CA LYS A 29 -3.45 5.19 6.29
C LYS A 29 -3.77 4.24 7.45
N ALA A 30 -3.87 2.94 7.21
CA ALA A 30 -4.09 1.95 8.24
C ALA A 30 -2.85 1.81 9.15
N PHE A 31 -1.66 1.74 8.55
CA PHE A 31 -0.38 1.62 9.25
C PHE A 31 -0.12 2.78 10.22
N LEU A 32 -0.43 4.01 9.81
CA LEU A 32 -0.27 5.21 10.65
C LEU A 32 -1.14 5.18 11.93
N LYS A 33 -2.21 4.37 11.96
CA LYS A 33 -3.07 4.21 13.15
C LYS A 33 -2.55 3.17 14.14
N LEU A 34 -1.60 2.32 13.73
CA LEU A 34 -1.05 1.29 14.59
C LEU A 34 -0.13 1.89 15.65
N ALA A 35 -0.07 1.23 16.81
CA ALA A 35 0.93 1.51 17.83
C ALA A 35 2.34 1.17 17.31
N PRO A 36 3.41 1.80 17.84
CA PRO A 36 4.77 1.54 17.38
C PRO A 36 5.17 0.06 17.36
N ALA A 37 4.79 -0.71 18.37
CA ALA A 37 5.09 -2.15 18.43
C ALA A 37 4.40 -2.96 17.32
N GLN A 38 3.17 -2.62 16.96
CA GLN A 38 2.41 -3.29 15.90
C GLN A 38 2.94 -2.95 14.50
N ARG A 39 3.57 -1.78 14.34
CA ARG A 39 4.18 -1.37 13.08
C ARG A 39 5.37 -2.26 12.72
N SER A 40 6.20 -2.61 13.71
CA SER A 40 7.33 -3.52 13.51
C SER A 40 6.88 -4.89 13.00
N GLU A 41 5.82 -5.46 13.60
CA GLU A 41 5.27 -6.76 13.17
C GLU A 41 4.75 -6.74 11.72
N VAL A 42 4.09 -5.65 11.31
CA VAL A 42 3.64 -5.47 9.93
C VAL A 42 4.83 -5.35 8.98
N ILE A 43 5.86 -4.58 9.33
CA ILE A 43 7.08 -4.44 8.50
C ILE A 43 7.74 -5.80 8.31
N GLU A 44 8.03 -6.52 9.39
CA GLU A 44 8.66 -7.84 9.32
C GLU A 44 7.86 -8.83 8.46
N THR A 45 6.53 -8.77 8.54
CA THR A 45 5.66 -9.62 7.73
C THR A 45 5.73 -9.27 6.26
N VAL A 46 5.72 -7.98 5.91
CA VAL A 46 5.86 -7.52 4.53
C VAL A 46 7.23 -7.90 3.96
N GLU A 47 8.30 -7.72 4.73
CA GLU A 47 9.66 -8.08 4.33
C GLU A 47 9.78 -9.58 4.06
N ARG A 48 9.22 -10.43 4.93
CA ARG A 48 9.20 -11.89 4.73
C ARG A 48 8.43 -12.28 3.47
N LEU A 49 7.24 -11.72 3.24
CA LEU A 49 6.45 -12.00 2.04
C LEU A 49 7.17 -11.57 0.75
N ALA A 50 7.91 -10.46 0.79
CA ALA A 50 8.71 -10.01 -0.33
C ALA A 50 9.85 -10.98 -0.65
N ILE A 51 10.53 -11.50 0.38
CA ILE A 51 11.59 -12.51 0.23
C ILE A 51 11.01 -13.82 -0.35
N ASP A 52 9.89 -14.30 0.20
CA ASP A 52 9.24 -15.53 -0.25
C ASP A 52 8.79 -15.43 -1.73
N ALA A 53 8.30 -14.26 -2.15
CA ALA A 53 7.94 -14.00 -3.54
C ALA A 53 9.15 -14.06 -4.49
N GLN A 54 10.34 -13.64 -4.03
CA GLN A 54 11.58 -13.73 -4.82
C GLN A 54 12.21 -15.13 -4.77
N ALA A 55 11.94 -15.90 -3.71
CA ALA A 55 12.47 -17.24 -3.49
C ALA A 55 11.74 -18.33 -4.28
N SER A 56 10.73 -17.99 -5.09
CA SER A 56 10.07 -18.93 -6.00
C SER A 56 10.51 -18.73 -7.46
N PRO A 57 11.66 -19.29 -7.87
CA PRO A 57 11.86 -19.73 -9.24
C PRO A 57 11.56 -21.23 -9.32
N ASP A 58 10.64 -21.61 -10.20
CA ASP A 58 10.56 -22.94 -10.82
C ASP A 58 10.63 -24.16 -9.87
N ARG A 59 9.51 -24.54 -9.24
CA ARG A 59 9.33 -25.95 -8.87
C ARG A 59 8.95 -26.71 -10.15
N PRO A 60 9.80 -27.58 -10.72
CA PRO A 60 9.36 -28.41 -11.83
C PRO A 60 8.32 -29.39 -11.27
N LEU A 61 7.14 -29.40 -11.88
CA LEU A 61 6.13 -30.41 -11.64
C LEU A 61 6.73 -31.75 -12.08
N SER A 62 7.03 -32.61 -11.11
CA SER A 62 7.38 -34.03 -11.36
C SER A 62 6.16 -34.79 -11.86
#